data_AF-A0A9E0W6X6-F1
#
_entry.id   AF-A0A9E0W6X6-F1
#
_cell.length_a   1.000
_cell.length_b   1.000
_cell.length_c   1.000
_cell.angle_alpha   90.00
_cell.angle_beta   90.00
_cell.angle_gamma   90.00
#
_symmetry.space_group_name_H-M   'P 1'
#
loop_
_entity.id
_entity.type
_entity.pdbx_description
1 polymer ?
#
loop_
_entity_poly.entity_id
_entity_poly.type
_entity_poly.pdbx_seq_one_letter_code
_entity_poly.pdbx_strand_id
1 'polypeptide(L)'
;GLTLEELLTIYRVQFPVMRQYEAETFYDQTGRIVFTPSKGLVGVGLPRKANKKELTEGTFYCVDTPERKQDDIALGWEDIQHLQEGSVYKTYLDDTLPGGPAERTVEYKAPFFRPDREEDYRVAWGIFSMNSMSETVNE
;
A
#
# COMPACT_ATOMS: atom_id res chain seq x y z
N GLY A 1 15.37 4.17 -29.09
CA GLY A 1 15.11 3.82 -27.67
C GLY A 1 13.76 3.16 -27.57
N LEU A 2 13.45 2.56 -26.42
CA LEU A 2 12.13 2.02 -26.09
C LEU A 2 11.08 3.14 -26.14
N THR A 3 9.89 2.88 -26.67
CA THR A 3 8.74 3.80 -26.64
C THR A 3 7.85 3.55 -25.42
N LEU A 4 7.01 4.53 -25.06
CA LEU A 4 6.02 4.36 -23.98
C LEU A 4 5.07 3.17 -24.25
N GLU A 5 4.63 3.00 -25.50
CA GLU A 5 3.75 1.88 -25.88
C GLU A 5 4.45 0.52 -25.73
N GLU A 6 5.72 0.42 -26.09
CA GLU A 6 6.50 -0.81 -25.87
C GLU A 6 6.71 -1.08 -24.38
N LEU A 7 6.99 -0.06 -23.57
CA LEU A 7 7.08 -0.20 -22.10
C LEU A 7 5.77 -0.72 -21.50
N LEU A 8 4.64 -0.11 -21.84
CA LEU A 8 3.32 -0.54 -21.38
C LEU A 8 3.00 -1.97 -21.86
N THR A 9 3.39 -2.32 -23.09
CA THR A 9 3.21 -3.67 -23.62
C THR A 9 4.03 -4.70 -22.85
N ILE A 10 5.31 -4.43 -22.58
CA ILE A 10 6.16 -5.30 -21.75
C ILE A 10 5.53 -5.48 -20.38
N TYR A 11 5.07 -4.39 -19.75
CA TYR A 11 4.43 -4.44 -18.44
C TYR A 11 3.19 -5.34 -18.44
N ARG A 12 2.30 -5.17 -19.43
CA ARG A 12 1.05 -5.94 -19.54
C ARG A 12 1.28 -7.43 -19.80
N VAL A 13 2.27 -7.78 -20.62
CA VAL A 13 2.49 -9.16 -21.09
C VAL A 13 3.42 -9.95 -20.17
N GLN A 14 4.53 -9.34 -19.74
CA GLN A 14 5.59 -10.07 -19.03
C GLN A 14 5.34 -10.19 -17.53
N PHE A 15 4.52 -9.30 -16.96
CA PHE A 15 4.31 -9.22 -15.50
C PHE A 15 2.84 -9.39 -15.05
N PRO A 16 2.07 -10.37 -15.56
CA PRO A 16 0.64 -10.47 -15.28
C PRO A 16 0.33 -10.68 -13.79
N VAL A 17 1.16 -11.45 -13.07
CA VAL A 17 0.96 -11.71 -11.64
C VAL A 17 1.26 -10.47 -10.79
N MET A 18 2.39 -9.79 -11.05
CA MET A 18 2.73 -8.57 -10.32
C MET A 18 1.71 -7.47 -10.59
N ARG A 19 1.21 -7.35 -11.82
CA ARG A 19 0.10 -6.46 -12.18
C ARG A 19 -1.14 -6.71 -11.34
N GLN A 20 -1.51 -7.98 -11.15
CA GLN A 20 -2.65 -8.32 -10.31
C GLN A 20 -2.41 -7.91 -8.86
N TYR A 21 -1.22 -8.16 -8.31
CA TYR A 21 -0.89 -7.75 -6.95
C TYR A 21 -0.90 -6.22 -6.78
N GLU A 22 -0.32 -5.47 -7.71
CA GLU A 22 -0.33 -4.01 -7.69
C GLU A 22 -1.77 -3.47 -7.78
N ALA A 23 -2.61 -4.03 -8.66
CA ALA A 23 -4.01 -3.62 -8.84
C ALA A 23 -4.93 -3.93 -7.65
N GLU A 24 -4.49 -4.78 -6.72
CA GLU A 24 -5.21 -5.17 -5.50
C GLU A 24 -4.48 -4.72 -4.22
N THR A 25 -3.38 -3.96 -4.33
CA THR A 25 -2.68 -3.39 -3.18
C THR A 25 -3.20 -1.98 -2.90
N PHE A 26 -3.57 -1.74 -1.64
CA PHE A 26 -4.14 -0.47 -1.20
C PHE A 26 -3.17 0.26 -0.27
N TYR A 27 -3.15 1.58 -0.43
CA TYR A 27 -2.27 2.49 0.27
C TYR A 27 -3.06 3.54 1.04
N ASP A 28 -2.46 4.05 2.11
CA ASP A 28 -2.94 5.21 2.84
C ASP A 28 -2.38 6.52 2.26
N GLN A 29 -2.87 7.65 2.74
CA GLN A 29 -2.44 9.00 2.32
C GLN A 29 -0.94 9.29 2.51
N THR A 30 -0.23 8.46 3.28
CA THR A 30 1.22 8.60 3.51
C THR A 30 2.06 7.64 2.67
N GLY A 31 1.42 6.84 1.81
CA GLY A 31 2.07 5.86 0.95
C GLY A 31 2.37 4.52 1.64
N ARG A 32 1.79 4.25 2.82
CA ARG A 32 1.91 2.94 3.49
C ARG A 32 0.94 1.95 2.88
N ILE A 33 1.39 0.70 2.68
CA ILE A 33 0.51 -0.40 2.29
C ILE A 33 -0.41 -0.73 3.47
N VAL A 34 -1.71 -0.52 3.29
CA VAL A 34 -2.76 -0.89 4.25
C VAL A 34 -3.20 -2.33 4.01
N PHE A 35 -3.17 -2.80 2.77
CA PHE A 35 -3.50 -4.17 2.40
C PHE A 35 -2.80 -4.58 1.12
N THR A 36 -2.31 -5.82 1.05
CA THR A 36 -1.81 -6.43 -0.19
C THR A 36 -2.12 -7.93 -0.24
N PRO A 37 -2.51 -8.49 -1.41
CA PRO A 37 -2.60 -9.94 -1.59
C PRO A 37 -1.26 -10.59 -1.94
N SER A 38 -0.19 -9.79 -2.10
CA SER A 38 1.13 -10.27 -2.53
C SER A 38 1.68 -11.33 -1.58
N LYS A 39 2.05 -12.49 -2.14
CA LYS A 39 2.69 -13.57 -1.39
C LYS A 39 4.13 -13.26 -0.98
N GLY A 40 4.75 -12.23 -1.60
CA GLY A 40 6.08 -11.76 -1.23
C GLY A 40 6.08 -10.76 -0.06
N LEU A 41 4.92 -10.28 0.36
CA LEU A 41 4.76 -9.24 1.40
C LEU A 41 3.83 -9.73 2.53
N VAL A 42 3.94 -11.00 2.92
CA VAL A 42 3.14 -11.56 4.02
C VAL A 42 3.41 -10.79 5.31
N GLY A 43 2.34 -10.40 6.01
CA GLY A 43 2.41 -9.63 7.26
C GLY A 43 2.44 -8.11 7.08
N VAL A 44 2.62 -7.61 5.85
CA VAL A 44 2.53 -6.17 5.54
C VAL A 44 1.07 -5.73 5.47
N GLY A 45 0.73 -4.66 6.19
CA GLY A 45 -0.63 -4.12 6.25
C GLY A 45 -1.54 -4.91 7.20
N LEU A 46 -2.84 -4.82 6.94
CA LEU A 46 -3.91 -5.55 7.61
C LEU A 46 -4.15 -6.90 6.92
N PRO A 47 -4.62 -7.92 7.65
CA PRO A 47 -5.13 -9.14 7.02
C PRO A 47 -6.35 -8.83 6.17
N ARG A 48 -6.67 -9.67 5.18
CA ARG A 48 -7.86 -9.47 4.33
C ARG A 48 -9.15 -9.42 5.17
N LYS A 49 -9.29 -10.35 6.11
CA LYS A 49 -10.42 -10.50 7.03
C LYS A 49 -9.95 -10.42 8.47
N ALA A 50 -10.78 -9.89 9.36
CA ALA A 50 -10.54 -9.91 10.79
C ALA A 50 -10.22 -11.33 11.29
N ASN A 51 -9.15 -11.45 12.07
CA ASN A 51 -8.71 -12.71 12.64
C ASN A 51 -8.46 -12.57 14.15
N LYS A 52 -9.30 -13.20 14.97
CA LYS A 52 -9.17 -13.16 16.44
C LYS A 52 -7.86 -13.77 16.96
N LYS A 53 -7.19 -14.63 16.17
CA LYS A 53 -5.91 -15.21 16.57
C LYS A 53 -4.80 -14.16 16.69
N GLU A 54 -4.83 -13.12 15.86
CA GLU A 54 -3.83 -12.06 15.93
C GLU A 54 -3.89 -11.31 17.27
N LEU A 55 -5.09 -11.15 17.85
CA LEU A 55 -5.26 -10.59 19.20
C LEU A 55 -4.56 -11.43 20.27
N THR A 56 -4.71 -12.75 20.19
CA THR A 56 -4.04 -13.67 21.13
C THR A 56 -2.53 -13.75 20.92
N GLU A 57 -2.05 -13.33 19.76
CA GLU A 57 -0.63 -13.30 19.37
C GLU A 57 0.02 -11.92 19.62
N GLY A 58 -0.67 -11.03 20.35
CA GLY A 58 -0.13 -9.74 20.77
C GLY A 58 -0.22 -8.64 19.71
N THR A 59 -1.11 -8.80 18.73
CA THR A 59 -1.46 -7.72 17.79
C THR A 59 -2.76 -7.07 18.22
N PHE A 60 -2.79 -5.75 18.32
CA PHE A 60 -3.96 -4.97 18.73
C PHE A 60 -4.37 -4.02 17.61
N TYR A 61 -5.67 -3.89 17.38
CA TYR A 61 -6.20 -2.96 16.41
C TYR A 61 -7.13 -1.94 17.07
N CYS A 62 -7.03 -0.70 16.60
CA CYS A 62 -7.93 0.39 16.96
C CYS A 62 -8.44 1.05 15.67
N VAL A 63 -9.70 1.47 15.69
CA VAL A 63 -10.28 2.31 14.66
C VAL A 63 -10.80 3.59 15.31
N ASP A 64 -10.37 4.72 14.79
CA ASP A 64 -10.82 6.05 15.19
C ASP A 64 -11.35 6.80 13.97
N THR A 65 -12.67 6.74 13.81
CA THR A 65 -13.42 7.50 12.82
C THR A 65 -14.50 8.30 13.53
N PRO A 66 -15.03 9.38 12.91
CA PRO A 66 -16.15 10.12 13.49
C PRO A 66 -17.40 9.27 13.76
N GLU A 67 -17.57 8.15 13.06
CA GLU A 67 -18.72 7.23 13.22
C GLU A 67 -18.41 6.06 14.18
N ARG A 68 -17.14 5.69 14.34
CA ARG A 68 -16.73 4.48 15.04
C ARG A 68 -15.41 4.70 15.78
N LYS A 69 -15.45 4.56 17.10
CA LYS A 69 -14.26 4.44 17.96
C LYS A 69 -14.29 3.12 18.70
N GLN A 70 -13.34 2.25 18.42
CA GLN A 70 -13.24 0.93 19.05
C GLN A 70 -11.78 0.52 19.19
N ASP A 71 -11.46 -0.05 20.35
CA ASP A 71 -10.12 -0.53 20.71
C ASP A 71 -10.16 -2.04 20.94
N ASP A 72 -9.00 -2.69 20.75
CA ASP A 72 -8.79 -4.13 20.98
C ASP A 72 -9.78 -5.03 20.24
N ILE A 73 -9.97 -4.72 18.95
CA ILE A 73 -10.88 -5.46 18.07
C ILE A 73 -10.12 -6.31 17.06
N ALA A 74 -10.70 -7.42 16.64
CA ALA A 74 -10.22 -8.10 15.43
C ALA A 74 -10.64 -7.24 14.23
N LEU A 75 -9.69 -6.91 13.36
CA LEU A 75 -9.90 -6.02 12.22
C LEU A 75 -9.17 -6.53 10.99
N GLY A 76 -9.82 -6.47 9.83
CA GLY A 76 -9.20 -6.72 8.54
C GLY A 76 -9.51 -5.60 7.54
N TRP A 77 -8.85 -5.70 6.38
CA TRP A 77 -9.04 -4.78 5.26
C TRP A 77 -10.51 -4.64 4.84
N GLU A 78 -11.24 -5.76 4.75
CA GLU A 78 -12.65 -5.74 4.34
C GLU A 78 -13.53 -4.87 5.25
N ASP A 79 -13.16 -4.73 6.53
CA ASP A 79 -13.90 -3.96 7.55
C ASP A 79 -13.67 -2.45 7.46
N ILE A 80 -12.62 -1.99 6.77
CA ILE A 80 -12.20 -0.58 6.76
C ILE A 80 -12.00 0.01 5.36
N GLN A 81 -12.03 -0.79 4.31
CA GLN A 81 -11.82 -0.34 2.92
C GLN A 81 -12.76 0.80 2.45
N HIS A 82 -13.91 0.94 3.09
CA HIS A 82 -14.93 1.93 2.76
C HIS A 82 -14.76 3.28 3.49
N LEU A 83 -13.85 3.36 4.46
CA LEU A 83 -13.63 4.57 5.24
C LEU A 83 -13.16 5.72 4.35
N GLN A 84 -13.79 6.88 4.53
CA GLN A 84 -13.43 8.12 3.82
C GLN A 84 -12.60 9.07 4.68
N GLU A 85 -12.66 8.91 6.01
CA GLU A 85 -11.93 9.73 6.97
C GLU A 85 -11.64 8.92 8.25
N GLY A 86 -10.72 9.43 9.06
CA GLY A 86 -10.25 8.78 10.29
C GLY A 86 -9.00 7.93 10.10
N SER A 87 -8.60 7.26 11.18
CA SER A 87 -7.37 6.48 11.27
C SER A 87 -7.63 5.07 11.79
N VAL A 88 -6.85 4.12 11.28
CA VAL A 88 -6.77 2.75 11.79
C VAL A 88 -5.38 2.53 12.34
N TYR A 89 -5.28 1.93 13.52
CA TYR A 89 -4.02 1.63 14.18
C TYR A 89 -3.81 0.13 14.28
N LYS A 90 -2.59 -0.31 14.00
CA LYS A 90 -2.13 -1.68 14.21
C LYS A 90 -0.91 -1.63 15.13
N THR A 91 -1.04 -2.16 16.33
CA THR A 91 0.06 -2.35 17.27
C THR A 91 0.49 -3.80 17.27
N TYR A 92 1.79 -4.08 17.16
CA TYR A 92 2.33 -5.44 17.17
C TYR A 92 3.75 -5.46 17.73
N LEU A 93 4.23 -6.65 18.08
CA LEU A 93 5.59 -6.88 18.51
C LEU A 93 6.52 -7.09 17.30
N ASP A 94 7.53 -6.24 17.16
CA ASP A 94 8.53 -6.30 16.11
C ASP A 94 9.87 -6.78 16.67
N ASP A 95 10.28 -7.99 16.30
CA ASP A 95 11.56 -8.61 16.68
C ASP A 95 12.59 -8.61 15.53
N THR A 96 12.38 -7.77 14.51
CA THR A 96 13.31 -7.68 13.36
C THR A 96 14.50 -6.77 13.61
N LEU A 97 14.48 -5.98 14.71
CA LEU A 97 15.50 -4.99 15.02
C LEU A 97 16.52 -5.50 16.05
N PRO A 98 17.81 -5.09 15.94
CA PRO A 98 18.80 -5.33 16.99
C PRO A 98 18.36 -4.66 18.29
N GLY A 99 18.18 -5.43 19.36
CA GLY A 99 17.63 -4.96 20.63
C GLY A 99 16.52 -5.86 21.20
N GLY A 100 16.05 -6.82 20.40
CA GLY A 100 15.00 -7.76 20.76
C GLY A 100 13.60 -7.21 20.47
N PRO A 101 12.55 -7.94 20.88
CA PRO A 101 11.18 -7.61 20.53
C PRO A 101 10.76 -6.26 21.11
N ALA A 102 10.27 -5.35 20.25
CA ALA A 102 9.79 -4.03 20.64
C ALA A 102 8.38 -3.79 20.10
N GLU A 103 7.53 -3.16 20.91
CA GLU A 103 6.17 -2.80 20.47
C GLU A 103 6.22 -1.66 19.45
N ARG A 104 5.47 -1.82 18.35
CA ARG A 104 5.36 -0.84 17.27
C ARG A 104 3.89 -0.60 16.94
N THR A 105 3.53 0.66 16.76
CA THR A 105 2.22 1.07 16.27
C THR A 105 2.34 1.70 14.90
N VAL A 106 1.53 1.24 13.96
CA VAL A 106 1.36 1.81 12.62
C VAL A 106 0.00 2.47 12.55
N GLU A 107 -0.03 3.72 12.09
CA GLU A 107 -1.24 4.46 11.75
C GLU A 107 -1.48 4.38 10.23
N TYR A 108 -2.71 4.07 9.82
CA TYR A 108 -3.19 4.11 8.44
C TYR A 108 -4.29 5.17 8.32
N LYS A 109 -4.11 6.14 7.43
CA LYS A 109 -5.06 7.26 7.25
C LYS A 109 -5.99 7.04 6.06
N ALA A 110 -7.29 7.01 6.31
CA ALA A 110 -8.31 7.02 5.26
C ALA A 110 -8.38 8.40 4.55
N PRO A 111 -8.83 8.47 3.28
CA PRO A 111 -9.28 7.36 2.44
C PRO A 111 -8.10 6.55 1.88
N PHE A 112 -8.38 5.31 1.51
CA PHE A 112 -7.39 4.41 0.93
C PHE A 112 -7.48 4.39 -0.60
N PHE A 113 -6.33 4.28 -1.26
CA PHE A 113 -6.27 4.31 -2.72
C PHE A 113 -5.43 3.18 -3.29
N ARG A 114 -5.62 2.94 -4.59
CA ARG A 114 -4.80 2.00 -5.36
C ARG A 114 -3.94 2.78 -6.35
N PRO A 115 -2.69 2.37 -6.57
CA PRO A 115 -1.86 2.99 -7.58
C PRO A 115 -2.34 2.57 -8.98
N ASP A 116 -2.25 3.49 -9.94
CA ASP A 116 -2.30 3.15 -11.36
C ASP A 116 -0.89 3.21 -11.92
N ARG A 117 -0.23 2.05 -11.93
CA ARG A 117 1.15 1.92 -12.40
C ARG A 117 1.34 2.33 -13.85
N GLU A 118 0.33 2.13 -14.69
CA GLU A 118 0.44 2.55 -16.10
C GLU A 118 0.40 4.08 -16.19
N GLU A 119 -0.44 4.72 -15.37
CA GLU A 119 -0.45 6.18 -15.27
C GLU A 119 0.85 6.73 -14.71
N ASP A 120 1.43 6.09 -13.68
CA ASP A 120 2.74 6.45 -13.16
C ASP A 120 3.80 6.45 -14.27
N TYR A 121 3.77 5.43 -15.15
CA TYR A 121 4.66 5.39 -16.32
C TYR A 121 4.39 6.53 -17.30
N ARG A 122 3.14 6.89 -17.59
CA ARG A 122 2.81 8.02 -18.48
C ARG A 122 3.33 9.33 -17.94
N VAL A 123 3.11 9.60 -16.64
CA VAL A 123 3.58 10.81 -15.97
C VAL A 123 5.10 10.90 -16.02
N ALA A 124 5.80 9.83 -15.61
CA ALA A 124 7.26 9.78 -15.63
C ALA A 124 7.82 9.96 -17.05
N TRP A 125 7.22 9.27 -18.03
CA TRP A 125 7.67 9.35 -19.43
C TRP A 125 7.49 10.76 -20.03
N GLY A 126 6.42 11.45 -19.67
CA GLY A 126 6.19 12.85 -20.05
C GLY A 126 7.34 13.76 -19.58
N ILE A 127 7.77 13.61 -18.33
CA ILE A 127 8.89 14.38 -17.75
C ILE A 127 10.19 14.09 -18.50
N PHE A 128 10.51 12.82 -18.74
CA PHE A 128 11.73 12.46 -19.46
C PHE A 128 11.75 13.00 -20.89
N SER A 129 10.61 12.97 -21.56
CA SER A 129 10.48 13.50 -22.92
C SER A 129 10.69 15.02 -22.94
N MET A 130 10.12 15.76 -21.99
CA MET A 130 10.30 17.21 -21.87
C MET A 130 11.77 17.59 -21.59
N ASN A 131 12.43 16.87 -20.68
CA ASN A 131 13.83 17.13 -20.35
C ASN A 131 14.78 16.82 -21.53
N SER A 132 14.50 15.77 -22.31
CA SER A 132 15.30 15.51 -23.52
C SER A 132 15.15 16.60 -24.58
N MET A 133 13.99 17.26 -24.64
CA MET A 133 13.75 18.36 -25.59
C MET A 133 14.42 19.66 -25.12
N SER A 134 14.50 19.93 -23.82
CA SER A 134 15.16 21.13 -23.29
C SER A 134 16.70 21.07 -23.40
N GLU A 135 17.29 19.88 -23.37
CA GLU A 135 18.72 19.68 -23.66
C GLU A 135 19.04 19.90 -25.15
N THR A 136 18.13 19.56 -26.06
CA THR A 136 18.36 19.68 -27.52
C THR A 136 18.20 21.12 -28.05
N VAL A 137 17.58 22.03 -27.28
CA VAL A 137 17.31 23.43 -27.69
C VAL A 137 18.39 24.41 -27.18
N ASN A 138 19.34 23.94 -26.36
CA ASN A 138 20.46 24.75 -25.86
C ASN A 138 21.79 24.52 -26.60
N GLU A 139 21.77 23.88 -27.77
CA GLU A 139 22.88 23.80 -28.74
C GLU A 139 22.54 24.57 -30.02
#